data_AF-A0A4Q4DIA2-F1
#
_entry.id   AF-A0A4Q4DIA2-F1
#
_cell.length_a   1.000
_cell.length_b   1.000
_cell.length_c   1.000
_cell.angle_alpha   90.00
_cell.angle_beta   90.00
_cell.angle_gamma   90.00
#
_symmetry.space_group_name_H-M   'P 1'
#
loop_
_entity.id
_entity.type
_entity.pdbx_description
1 polymer ?
#
loop_
_entity_poly.entity_id
_entity_poly.type
_entity_poly.pdbx_seq_one_letter_code
_entity_poly.pdbx_strand_id
1 'polypeptide(L)'
;MAYDDIAFDVIALNIDRALAPHRMMPPPVEIADLTNRLIDHGALLVGCVERIPETEHTVRAKGALKDWYDLTGSGPGGGAMANWVHMRALARMCRTFMDYLHEREGRHRT
;
A
#
# COMPACT_ATOMS: atom_id res chain seq x y z
N MET A 1 5.63 15.41 -12.78
CA MET A 1 4.20 15.22 -12.44
C MET A 1 4.18 15.12 -10.93
N ALA A 2 3.92 16.23 -10.25
CA ALA A 2 3.97 16.27 -8.80
C ALA A 2 2.71 15.56 -8.27
N TYR A 3 2.91 14.65 -7.34
CA TYR A 3 1.84 13.86 -6.72
C TYR A 3 1.12 14.68 -5.63
N ASP A 4 0.91 15.98 -5.87
CA ASP A 4 0.56 16.97 -4.84
C ASP A 4 -0.81 16.71 -4.18
N ASP A 5 -1.68 15.96 -4.85
CA ASP A 5 -2.99 15.54 -4.31
C ASP A 5 -2.90 14.29 -3.42
N ILE A 6 -1.74 13.61 -3.36
CA ILE A 6 -1.53 12.44 -2.51
C ILE A 6 -1.06 12.91 -1.13
N ALA A 7 -1.91 12.68 -0.12
CA ALA A 7 -1.54 12.90 1.27
C ALA A 7 -0.60 11.79 1.79
N PHE A 8 0.64 11.72 1.27
CA PHE A 8 1.62 10.68 1.60
C PHE A 8 1.85 10.52 3.10
N ASP A 9 1.84 11.60 3.87
CA ASP A 9 1.97 11.55 5.34
C ASP A 9 0.83 10.77 6.01
N VAL A 10 -0.40 10.92 5.51
CA VAL A 10 -1.58 10.20 6.02
C VAL A 10 -1.48 8.71 5.66
N ILE A 11 -1.00 8.41 4.45
CA ILE A 11 -0.78 7.03 4.03
C ILE A 11 0.30 6.39 4.90
N ALA A 12 1.44 7.06 5.10
CA ALA A 12 2.54 6.60 5.94
C ALA A 12 2.07 6.33 7.38
N LEU A 13 1.29 7.23 7.97
CA LEU A 13 0.73 7.02 9.31
C LEU A 13 -0.14 5.75 9.41
N ASN A 14 -0.99 5.51 8.41
CA ASN A 14 -1.85 4.31 8.38
C ASN A 14 -1.03 3.03 8.15
N ILE A 15 0.00 3.10 7.30
CA ILE A 15 0.96 2.01 7.10
C ILE A 15 1.65 1.67 8.43
N ASP A 16 2.15 2.66 9.16
CA ASP A 16 2.88 2.44 10.41
C ASP A 16 1.98 1.87 11.51
N ARG A 17 0.73 2.34 11.59
CA ARG A 17 -0.30 1.73 12.46
C ARG A 17 -0.54 0.26 12.11
N ALA A 18 -0.69 -0.06 10.82
CA ALA A 18 -0.92 -1.43 10.38
C ALA A 18 0.29 -2.34 10.64
N LEU A 19 1.50 -1.80 10.46
CA LEU A 19 2.76 -2.53 10.59
C LEU A 19 3.32 -2.57 12.01
N ALA A 20 2.63 -1.96 12.98
CA ALA A 20 2.96 -2.00 14.40
C ALA A 20 3.21 -3.44 14.93
N PRO A 21 4.01 -3.60 15.99
CA PRO A 21 4.27 -4.91 16.59
C PRO A 21 2.98 -5.60 17.05
N HIS A 22 2.96 -6.93 17.06
CA HIS A 22 1.76 -7.73 17.43
C HIS A 22 1.15 -7.35 18.78
N ARG A 23 1.96 -6.97 19.78
CA ARG A 23 1.46 -6.50 21.09
C ARG A 23 0.61 -5.22 21.02
N MET A 24 0.66 -4.51 19.90
CA MET A 24 -0.10 -3.30 19.59
C MET A 24 -1.15 -3.57 18.50
N MET A 25 -1.52 -4.84 18.28
CA MET A 25 -2.55 -5.20 17.32
C MET A 25 -3.85 -4.46 17.65
N PRO A 26 -4.44 -3.71 16.69
CA PRO A 26 -5.71 -3.04 16.91
C PRO A 26 -6.85 -4.03 17.16
N PRO A 27 -7.94 -3.62 17.82
CA PRO A 27 -9.15 -4.43 17.91
C PRO A 27 -9.76 -4.69 16.51
N PRO A 28 -10.60 -5.72 16.34
CA PRO A 28 -11.10 -6.14 15.03
C PRO A 28 -11.80 -5.04 14.22
N VAL A 29 -12.55 -4.14 14.87
CA VAL A 29 -13.22 -3.01 14.20
C VAL A 29 -12.20 -2.03 13.60
N GLU A 30 -11.13 -1.73 14.33
CA GLU A 30 -10.06 -0.87 13.83
C GLU A 30 -9.25 -1.54 12.72
N ILE A 31 -9.08 -2.87 12.76
CA ILE A 31 -8.47 -3.62 11.65
C ILE A 31 -9.32 -3.49 10.38
N ALA A 32 -10.65 -3.59 10.48
CA ALA A 32 -11.55 -3.43 9.34
C ALA A 32 -11.49 -2.00 8.77
N ASP A 33 -11.57 -0.99 9.64
CA ASP A 33 -11.47 0.41 9.23
C ASP A 33 -10.12 0.74 8.58
N LEU A 34 -9.03 0.24 9.17
CA LEU A 34 -7.68 0.47 8.65
C LEU A 34 -7.46 -0.27 7.33
N THR A 35 -8.02 -1.48 7.18
CA THR A 35 -8.04 -2.22 5.91
C THR A 35 -8.69 -1.40 4.80
N ASN A 36 -9.88 -0.85 5.03
CA ASN A 36 -10.59 -0.02 4.04
C ASN A 36 -9.77 1.20 3.63
N ARG A 37 -9.20 1.92 4.60
CA ARG A 37 -8.32 3.07 4.32
C ARG A 37 -7.11 2.67 3.49
N LEU A 38 -6.47 1.54 3.78
CA LEU A 38 -5.32 1.06 3.03
C LEU A 38 -5.71 0.62 1.61
N ILE A 39 -6.92 0.11 1.39
CA ILE A 39 -7.44 -0.19 0.06
C ILE A 39 -7.60 1.12 -0.74
N ASP A 40 -8.23 2.14 -0.17
CA ASP A 40 -8.43 3.44 -0.82
C ASP A 40 -7.09 4.10 -1.16
N HIS A 41 -6.16 4.14 -0.19
CA HIS A 41 -4.83 4.69 -0.39
C HIS A 41 -4.02 3.92 -1.44
N GLY A 42 -4.06 2.59 -1.38
CA GLY A 42 -3.36 1.75 -2.34
C GLY A 42 -3.92 1.88 -3.76
N ALA A 43 -5.24 2.00 -3.93
CA ALA A 43 -5.86 2.23 -5.23
C ALA A 43 -5.41 3.56 -5.85
N LEU A 44 -5.32 4.62 -5.03
CA LEU A 44 -4.81 5.93 -5.45
C LEU A 44 -3.32 5.85 -5.85
N LEU A 45 -2.48 5.16 -5.07
CA LEU A 45 -1.07 4.94 -5.40
C LEU A 45 -0.90 4.12 -6.68
N VAL A 46 -1.66 3.05 -6.84
CA VAL A 46 -1.66 2.20 -8.04
C VAL A 46 -2.02 3.00 -9.28
N GLY A 47 -3.08 3.83 -9.22
CA GLY A 47 -3.44 4.72 -10.33
C GLY A 47 -2.34 5.73 -10.69
N CYS A 48 -1.41 6.03 -9.78
CA CYS A 48 -0.22 6.82 -10.09
C CYS A 48 0.88 5.99 -10.76
N VAL A 49 1.12 4.78 -10.26
CA VAL A 49 2.08 3.83 -10.83
C VAL A 49 1.70 3.43 -12.25
N GLU A 50 0.43 3.16 -12.51
CA GLU A 50 -0.06 2.71 -13.82
C GLU A 50 -0.04 3.80 -14.90
N ARG A 51 0.00 5.08 -14.51
CA ARG A 51 0.22 6.18 -15.45
C ARG A 51 1.66 6.28 -15.94
N ILE A 52 2.60 5.61 -15.26
CA ILE A 52 3.99 5.52 -15.70
C ILE A 52 4.09 4.39 -16.74
N PRO A 53 4.77 4.60 -17.89
CA PRO A 53 4.99 3.56 -18.87
C PRO A 53 5.58 2.29 -18.26
N GLU A 54 5.03 1.12 -18.62
CA GLU A 54 5.44 -0.16 -18.03
C GLU A 54 6.93 -0.49 -18.27
N THR A 55 7.53 0.08 -19.32
CA THR A 55 8.97 -0.01 -19.62
C THR A 55 9.84 0.69 -18.58
N GLU A 56 9.28 1.60 -17.78
CA GLU A 56 9.95 2.35 -16.72
C GLU A 56 9.66 1.79 -15.32
N HIS A 57 8.82 0.76 -15.21
CA HIS A 57 8.56 0.08 -13.95
C HIS A 57 9.77 -0.77 -13.55
N THR A 58 10.15 -0.69 -12.28
CA THR A 58 11.13 -1.64 -11.72
C THR A 58 10.50 -3.02 -11.61
N VAL A 59 11.33 -4.08 -11.60
CA VAL A 59 10.86 -5.45 -11.34
C VAL A 59 10.04 -5.52 -10.04
N ARG A 60 10.47 -4.76 -9.01
CA ARG A 60 9.75 -4.66 -7.74
C ARG A 60 8.38 -4.03 -7.89
N ALA A 61 8.25 -2.94 -8.65
CA ALA A 61 6.95 -2.30 -8.89
C ALA A 61 5.98 -3.22 -9.66
N LYS A 62 6.48 -3.96 -10.66
CA LYS A 62 5.67 -4.94 -11.40
C LYS A 62 5.16 -6.07 -10.50
N GLY A 63 6.04 -6.62 -9.66
CA GLY A 63 5.66 -7.63 -8.67
C GLY A 63 4.61 -7.10 -7.68
N ALA A 64 4.80 -5.89 -7.16
CA ALA A 64 3.86 -5.27 -6.23
C ALA A 64 2.48 -4.99 -6.87
N LEU A 65 2.43 -4.60 -8.15
CA LEU A 65 1.16 -4.43 -8.88
C LEU A 65 0.40 -5.76 -9.00
N LYS A 66 1.10 -6.84 -9.36
CA LYS A 66 0.50 -8.16 -9.43
C LYS A 66 -0.03 -8.59 -8.05
N ASP A 67 0.82 -8.51 -7.02
CA ASP A 67 0.47 -8.90 -5.66
C ASP A 67 -0.70 -8.06 -5.13
N TRP A 68 -0.77 -6.77 -5.46
CA TRP A 68 -1.88 -5.88 -5.12
C TRP A 68 -3.22 -6.38 -5.68
N TYR A 69 -3.25 -6.73 -6.97
CA TYR A 69 -4.47 -7.24 -7.61
C TYR A 69 -4.90 -8.58 -7.05
N ASP A 70 -3.94 -9.48 -6.78
CA ASP A 70 -4.22 -10.76 -6.13
C ASP A 70 -4.79 -10.55 -4.72
N LEU A 71 -4.21 -9.63 -3.93
CA LEU A 71 -4.65 -9.36 -2.57
C LEU A 71 -6.07 -8.76 -2.52
N THR A 72 -6.34 -7.74 -3.33
CA THR A 72 -7.62 -7.02 -3.34
C THR A 72 -8.74 -7.85 -3.97
N GLY A 73 -8.42 -8.75 -4.91
CA GLY A 73 -9.41 -9.67 -5.50
C GLY A 73 -9.78 -10.85 -4.60
N SER A 74 -8.86 -11.33 -3.76
CA SER A 74 -9.07 -12.50 -2.90
C SER A 74 -9.55 -12.18 -1.49
N GLY A 75 -9.25 -10.99 -0.97
CA GLY A 75 -9.60 -10.59 0.40
C GLY A 75 -8.81 -11.35 1.48
N PRO A 76 -9.24 -11.28 2.76
CA PRO A 76 -8.61 -12.04 3.83
C PRO A 76 -8.88 -13.54 3.69
N GLY A 77 -7.87 -14.37 3.97
CA GLY A 77 -8.02 -15.82 4.04
C GLY A 77 -8.79 -16.31 5.29
N GLY A 78 -8.70 -17.61 5.57
CA GLY A 78 -9.29 -18.20 6.77
C GLY A 78 -8.40 -18.10 8.01
N GLY A 79 -9.02 -18.01 9.19
CA GLY A 79 -8.36 -18.14 10.49
C GLY A 79 -8.42 -16.90 11.37
N ALA A 80 -8.07 -17.08 12.65
CA ALA A 80 -8.24 -16.07 13.70
C ALA A 80 -7.49 -14.75 13.45
N MET A 81 -6.43 -14.80 12.63
CA MET A 81 -5.55 -13.66 12.36
C MET A 81 -5.57 -13.18 10.91
N ALA A 82 -6.45 -13.76 10.08
CA ALA A 82 -6.43 -13.52 8.65
C ALA A 82 -6.64 -12.04 8.27
N ASN A 83 -7.57 -11.37 8.94
CA ASN A 83 -7.83 -9.93 8.72
C ASN A 83 -6.61 -9.06 9.05
N TRP A 84 -5.91 -9.37 10.15
CA TRP A 84 -4.71 -8.63 10.54
C TRP A 84 -3.56 -8.85 9.55
N VAL A 85 -3.34 -10.09 9.11
CA VAL A 85 -2.31 -10.42 8.12
C VAL A 85 -2.62 -9.77 6.76
N HIS A 86 -3.88 -9.81 6.34
CA HIS A 86 -4.35 -9.17 5.12
C HIS A 86 -4.11 -7.65 5.13
N MET A 87 -4.55 -6.97 6.21
CA MET A 87 -4.30 -5.54 6.42
C MET A 87 -2.80 -5.20 6.33
N ARG A 88 -1.93 -6.01 6.94
CA ARG A 88 -0.47 -5.81 6.90
C ARG A 88 0.11 -6.01 5.51
N ALA A 89 -0.40 -6.96 4.75
CA ALA A 89 0.02 -7.17 3.36
C ALA A 89 -0.36 -5.96 2.49
N LEU A 90 -1.58 -5.42 2.63
CA LEU A 90 -1.99 -4.16 1.98
C LEU A 90 -1.05 -3.00 2.34
N ALA A 91 -0.73 -2.84 3.63
CA ALA A 91 0.18 -1.79 4.09
C ALA A 91 1.60 -1.90 3.48
N ARG A 92 2.12 -3.12 3.30
CA ARG A 92 3.42 -3.34 2.65
C ARG A 92 3.39 -3.00 1.16
N MET A 93 2.27 -3.25 0.48
CA MET A 93 2.09 -2.86 -0.92
C MET A 93 2.04 -1.34 -1.03
N CYS A 94 1.25 -0.66 -0.19
CA CYS A 94 1.20 0.81 -0.14
C CYS A 94 2.60 1.40 0.07
N ARG A 95 3.38 0.88 1.03
CA ARG A 95 4.77 1.31 1.25
C ARG A 95 5.64 1.13 0.01
N THR A 96 5.53 -0.03 -0.66
CA THR A 96 6.32 -0.31 -1.87
C THR A 96 6.00 0.65 -3.00
N PHE A 97 4.73 1.01 -3.19
CA PHE A 97 4.35 2.01 -4.19
C PHE A 97 4.84 3.41 -3.80
N MET A 98 4.72 3.80 -2.53
CA MET A 98 5.26 5.08 -2.05
C MET A 98 6.77 5.19 -2.28
N ASP A 99 7.53 4.17 -1.91
CA ASP A 99 8.99 4.12 -2.12
C ASP A 99 9.32 4.31 -3.61
N TYR A 100 8.63 3.59 -4.50
CA TYR A 100 8.83 3.71 -5.95
C TYR A 100 8.53 5.11 -6.49
N LEU A 101 7.42 5.73 -6.05
CA LEU A 101 7.02 7.07 -6.50
C LEU A 101 8.00 8.15 -5.99
N HIS A 102 8.46 8.06 -4.74
CA HIS A 102 9.46 8.96 -4.18
C HIS A 102 10.84 8.82 -4.86
N GLU A 103 11.31 7.59 -5.10
CA GLU A 103 12.55 7.33 -5.82
C GLU A 103 12.52 7.90 -7.24
N ARG A 104 11.36 7.87 -7.89
CA ARG A 104 11.17 8.49 -9.20
C ARG A 104 11.19 10.01 -9.11
N GLU A 105 10.49 10.61 -8.14
CA GLU A 105 10.50 12.06 -7.97
C GLU A 105 11.91 12.60 -7.68
N GLY A 106 12.69 11.93 -6.82
CA GLY A 106 14.09 12.29 -6.56
C GLY A 106 14.96 12.30 -7.81
N ARG A 107 14.81 11.29 -8.68
CA ARG A 107 15.52 11.21 -9.97
C ARG A 107 15.13 12.31 -10.97
N HIS A 108 13.92 12.84 -10.88
CA HIS A 108 13.45 13.92 -11.76
C HIS A 108 13.89 15.32 -11.29
N ARG A 109 14.40 15.46 -10.05
CA ARG A 109 14.88 16.73 -9.48
C ARG A 109 16.39 16.94 -9.61
N THR A 110 17.15 15.90 -10.00
CA THR A 110 18.60 15.92 -10.26
C THR A 110 18.89 16.00 -11.74
#